data_AF-A0AAW1HAW6-F1
#
_entry.id   AF-A0AAW1HAW6-F1
#
_cell.length_a   1.000
_cell.length_b   1.000
_cell.length_c   1.000
_cell.angle_alpha   90.00
_cell.angle_beta   90.00
_cell.angle_gamma   90.00
#
_symmetry.space_group_name_H-M   'P 1'
#
loop_
_entity.id
_entity.type
_entity.pdbx_description
1 polymer ?
#
loop_
_entity_poly.entity_id
_entity_poly.type
_entity_poly.pdbx_seq_one_letter_code
_entity_poly.pdbx_strand_id
1 'polypeptide(L)'
;MAFHLLYSVSGLQLEAGLSKLMSGLSTGDLADLSPSQLDRVNELQRWTIKEEKALTESLAAHQETVADSSMVELAHLATELTRSPDSATRCPDSVSHRVDSELAGKEERLELIPRKADELRLRTLQDVVNILGPTQAAHFLIAAAELHLRVHEWGKKKDGLGNGIDRPDNDVSESGPKTGPGPSPP
;
A
#
# COMPACT_ATOMS: atom_id res chain seq x y z
N MET A 1 -6.54 -6.61 7.07
CA MET A 1 -6.86 -5.50 8.01
C MET A 1 -8.10 -5.77 8.86
N ALA A 2 -9.24 -6.20 8.28
CA ALA A 2 -10.49 -6.38 9.02
C ALA A 2 -10.35 -7.25 10.29
N PHE A 3 -9.70 -8.42 10.19
CA PHE A 3 -9.48 -9.30 11.35
C PHE A 3 -8.58 -8.68 12.42
N HIS A 4 -7.45 -8.08 12.02
CA HIS A 4 -6.57 -7.39 12.96
C HIS A 4 -7.29 -6.28 13.70
N LEU A 5 -8.05 -5.45 12.98
CA LEU A 5 -8.86 -4.41 13.58
C LEU A 5 -9.88 -5.00 14.56
N LEU A 6 -10.62 -6.03 14.14
CA LEU A 6 -11.62 -6.69 14.99
C LEU A 6 -10.99 -7.19 16.30
N TYR A 7 -9.93 -7.99 16.23
CA TYR A 7 -9.28 -8.52 17.43
C TYR A 7 -8.64 -7.44 18.29
N SER A 8 -8.02 -6.42 17.69
CA SER A 8 -7.43 -5.32 18.44
C SER A 8 -8.48 -4.50 19.17
N VAL A 9 -9.59 -4.15 18.52
CA VAL A 9 -10.65 -3.36 19.14
C VAL A 9 -11.41 -4.19 20.19
N SER A 10 -11.70 -5.46 19.91
CA SER A 10 -12.26 -6.39 20.89
C SER A 10 -11.38 -6.51 22.12
N GLY A 11 -10.07 -6.67 21.94
CA GLY A 11 -9.12 -6.77 23.06
C GLY A 11 -9.10 -5.50 23.92
N LEU A 12 -9.07 -4.32 23.28
CA LEU A 12 -9.10 -3.04 23.99
C LEU A 12 -10.41 -2.83 24.77
N GLN A 13 -11.55 -3.15 24.17
CA GLN A 13 -12.86 -3.03 24.81
C GLN A 13 -13.02 -4.04 25.96
N LEU A 14 -12.55 -5.27 25.76
CA LEU A 14 -12.51 -6.30 26.79
C LEU A 14 -11.69 -5.87 28.00
N GLU A 15 -10.50 -5.30 27.77
CA GLU A 15 -9.63 -4.83 28.85
C GLU A 15 -10.28 -3.67 29.62
N ALA A 16 -10.85 -2.68 28.92
CA ALA A 16 -11.54 -1.56 29.54
C ALA A 16 -12.82 -1.98 30.30
N GLY A 17 -13.49 -3.03 29.83
CA GLY A 17 -14.76 -3.55 30.35
C GLY A 17 -14.64 -4.74 31.30
N LEU A 18 -13.42 -5.21 31.61
CA LEU A 18 -13.21 -6.50 32.28
C LEU A 18 -13.97 -6.64 33.60
N SER A 19 -14.01 -5.58 34.42
CA SER A 19 -14.72 -5.58 35.70
C SER A 19 -16.25 -5.75 35.52
N LYS A 20 -16.83 -5.15 34.47
CA LYS A 20 -18.25 -5.29 34.13
C LYS A 20 -18.53 -6.71 33.64
N LEU A 21 -17.66 -7.25 32.79
CA LEU A 21 -17.79 -8.61 32.28
C LEU A 21 -17.68 -9.67 33.39
N MET A 22 -16.72 -9.51 34.32
CA MET A 22 -16.60 -10.39 35.50
C MET A 22 -17.82 -10.33 36.42
N SER A 23 -18.55 -9.21 36.41
CA SER A 23 -19.82 -9.04 37.13
C SER A 23 -21.03 -9.58 36.34
N GLY A 24 -20.81 -10.20 35.18
CA GLY A 24 -21.84 -10.76 34.31
C GLY A 24 -22.61 -9.71 33.49
N LEU A 25 -22.13 -8.47 33.44
CA LEU A 25 -22.78 -7.39 32.68
C LEU A 25 -22.27 -7.37 31.24
N SER A 26 -23.21 -7.42 30.29
CA SER A 26 -22.93 -7.20 28.86
C SER A 26 -22.72 -5.71 28.59
N THR A 27 -21.67 -5.41 27.85
CA THR A 27 -21.34 -4.07 27.34
C THR A 27 -22.00 -3.77 25.99
N GLY A 28 -22.38 -4.81 25.23
CA GLY A 28 -23.02 -4.73 23.92
C GLY A 28 -22.07 -4.36 22.78
N ASP A 29 -20.80 -4.14 23.07
CA ASP A 29 -19.73 -3.82 22.13
C ASP A 29 -18.95 -5.08 21.71
N LEU A 30 -17.76 -4.90 21.13
CA LEU A 30 -16.94 -6.01 20.64
C LEU A 30 -16.22 -6.78 21.76
N ALA A 31 -16.34 -6.39 23.03
CA ALA A 31 -15.92 -7.22 24.17
C ALA A 31 -16.84 -8.44 24.36
N ASP A 32 -18.10 -8.33 23.91
CA ASP A 32 -19.13 -9.36 24.09
C ASP A 32 -19.25 -10.30 22.89
N LEU A 33 -18.17 -10.53 22.13
CA LEU A 33 -18.18 -11.50 21.06
C LEU A 33 -18.47 -12.90 21.61
N SER A 34 -19.51 -13.53 21.11
CA SER A 34 -19.86 -14.87 21.55
C SER A 34 -18.86 -15.91 21.02
N PRO A 35 -18.74 -17.09 21.65
CA PRO A 35 -17.89 -18.16 21.14
C PRO A 35 -18.23 -18.55 19.69
N SER A 36 -19.52 -18.61 19.34
CA SER A 36 -19.95 -18.93 17.97
C SER A 36 -19.62 -17.84 16.97
N GLN A 37 -19.60 -16.57 17.38
CA GLN A 37 -19.12 -15.48 16.53
C GLN A 37 -17.62 -15.59 16.29
N LEU A 38 -16.83 -15.86 17.34
CA LEU A 38 -15.38 -16.06 17.22
C LEU A 38 -15.04 -17.24 16.32
N ASP A 39 -15.76 -18.36 16.45
CA ASP A 39 -15.55 -19.53 15.58
C ASP A 39 -15.81 -19.20 14.10
N ARG A 40 -16.93 -18.51 13.81
CA ARG A 40 -17.25 -18.04 12.45
C ARG A 40 -16.23 -17.05 11.90
N VAL A 41 -15.73 -16.13 12.74
CA VAL A 41 -14.66 -15.19 12.35
C VAL A 41 -13.37 -15.96 12.04
N ASN A 42 -12.99 -16.94 12.86
CA ASN A 42 -11.80 -17.76 12.65
C ASN A 42 -11.89 -18.57 11.34
N GLU A 43 -13.07 -19.12 11.03
CA GLU A 43 -13.33 -19.79 9.76
C GLU A 43 -13.20 -18.84 8.57
N LEU A 44 -13.82 -17.67 8.66
CA LEU A 44 -13.75 -16.63 7.64
C LEU A 44 -12.30 -16.15 7.43
N GLN A 45 -11.52 -16.00 8.50
CA GLN A 45 -10.11 -15.62 8.42
C GLN A 45 -9.29 -16.70 7.70
N ARG A 46 -9.46 -17.97 8.05
CA ARG A 46 -8.76 -19.08 7.36
C ARG A 46 -9.10 -19.13 5.88
N TRP A 47 -10.38 -18.93 5.53
CA TRP A 47 -10.79 -18.86 4.13
C TRP A 47 -10.17 -17.66 3.42
N THR A 48 -10.23 -16.46 4.02
CA THR A 48 -9.66 -15.24 3.43
C THR A 48 -8.15 -15.37 3.21
N ILE A 49 -7.41 -15.95 4.16
CA ILE A 49 -5.96 -16.19 4.03
C ILE A 49 -5.65 -17.10 2.83
N LYS A 50 -6.49 -18.12 2.57
CA LYS A 50 -6.30 -18.99 1.40
C LYS A 50 -6.49 -18.22 0.09
N GLU A 51 -7.53 -17.39 0.01
CA GLU A 51 -7.78 -16.56 -1.17
C GLU A 51 -6.70 -15.49 -1.37
N GLU A 52 -6.26 -14.82 -0.29
CA GLU A 52 -5.13 -13.87 -0.33
C GLU A 52 -3.84 -14.55 -0.82
N LYS A 53 -3.59 -15.79 -0.39
CA LYS A 53 -2.45 -16.58 -0.84
C LYS A 53 -2.56 -16.90 -2.35
N ALA A 54 -3.73 -17.33 -2.82
CA ALA A 54 -3.95 -17.59 -4.24
C ALA A 54 -3.76 -16.34 -5.11
N LEU A 55 -4.23 -15.17 -4.64
CA LEU A 55 -3.99 -13.88 -5.32
C LEU A 55 -2.49 -13.52 -5.33
N THR A 56 -1.79 -13.76 -4.23
CA THR A 56 -0.34 -13.50 -4.14
C THR A 56 0.46 -14.39 -5.07
N GLU A 57 0.12 -15.68 -5.15
CA GLU A 57 0.73 -16.62 -6.09
C GLU A 57 0.46 -16.20 -7.54
N SER A 58 -0.78 -15.77 -7.84
CA SER A 58 -1.12 -15.22 -9.16
C SER A 58 -0.29 -13.97 -9.48
N LEU A 59 -0.13 -13.05 -8.52
CA LEU A 59 0.70 -11.85 -8.68
C LEU A 59 2.16 -12.20 -8.99
N ALA A 60 2.74 -13.14 -8.24
CA ALA A 60 4.10 -13.59 -8.47
C ALA A 60 4.28 -14.19 -9.87
N ALA A 61 3.35 -15.05 -10.31
CA ALA A 61 3.38 -15.63 -11.65
C ALA A 61 3.30 -14.56 -12.76
N HIS A 62 2.50 -13.51 -12.57
CA HIS A 62 2.43 -12.40 -13.52
C HIS A 62 3.69 -11.55 -13.53
N GLN A 63 4.26 -11.28 -12.36
CA GLN A 63 5.52 -10.56 -12.22
C GLN A 63 6.70 -11.31 -12.86
N GLU A 64 6.70 -12.64 -12.81
CA GLU A 64 7.69 -13.47 -13.51
C GLU A 64 7.68 -13.23 -15.04
N THR A 65 6.50 -13.01 -15.64
CA THR A 65 6.39 -12.73 -17.08
C THR A 65 7.02 -11.40 -17.51
N VAL A 66 7.32 -10.49 -16.58
CA VAL A 66 8.02 -9.22 -16.90
C VAL A 66 9.50 -9.47 -17.22
N ALA A 67 10.06 -10.61 -16.81
CA ALA A 67 11.44 -11.01 -17.03
C ALA A 67 11.56 -12.27 -17.91
N ASP A 68 10.56 -12.54 -18.76
CA ASP A 68 10.57 -13.69 -19.67
C ASP A 68 11.51 -13.49 -20.87
N SER A 69 11.71 -14.56 -21.66
CA SER A 69 12.64 -14.55 -22.81
C SER A 69 12.29 -13.45 -23.82
N SER A 70 11.00 -13.18 -24.07
CA SER A 70 10.59 -12.15 -25.02
C SER A 70 11.03 -10.76 -24.56
N MET A 71 10.87 -10.45 -23.27
CA MET A 71 11.35 -9.18 -22.71
C MET A 71 12.88 -9.07 -22.72
N VAL A 72 13.59 -10.15 -22.42
CA VAL A 72 15.07 -10.17 -22.46
C VAL A 72 15.58 -9.94 -23.89
N GLU A 73 14.98 -10.61 -24.87
CA GLU A 73 15.31 -10.42 -26.28
C GLU A 73 15.03 -8.98 -26.75
N LEU A 74 13.87 -8.41 -26.38
CA LEU A 74 13.54 -7.02 -26.69
C LEU A 74 14.51 -6.03 -26.03
N ALA A 75 14.93 -6.28 -24.79
CA ALA A 75 15.93 -5.46 -24.10
C ALA A 75 17.30 -5.49 -24.79
N HIS A 76 17.72 -6.67 -25.26
CA HIS A 76 18.96 -6.80 -26.03
C HIS A 76 18.85 -6.06 -27.38
N LEU A 77 17.73 -6.21 -28.09
CA LEU A 77 17.49 -5.51 -29.36
C LEU A 77 17.48 -3.98 -29.19
N ALA A 78 16.91 -3.46 -28.10
CA ALA A 78 16.94 -2.03 -27.78
C ALA A 78 18.37 -1.53 -27.49
N THR A 79 19.17 -2.35 -26.81
CA THR A 79 20.58 -2.05 -26.49
C THR A 79 21.46 -2.04 -27.75
N GLU A 80 21.29 -3.00 -28.66
CA GLU A 80 22.04 -3.04 -29.92
C GLU A 80 21.72 -1.84 -30.82
N LEU A 81 20.45 -1.42 -30.85
CA LEU A 81 20.03 -0.25 -31.63
C LEU A 81 20.63 1.07 -31.10
N THR A 82 20.78 1.20 -29.78
CA THR A 82 21.42 2.39 -29.17
C THR A 82 22.94 2.42 -29.38
N ARG A 83 23.58 1.25 -29.60
CA ARG A 83 25.03 1.13 -29.79
C ARG A 83 25.48 1.38 -31.24
N SER A 84 24.61 1.13 -32.23
CA SER A 84 24.94 1.27 -33.66
C SER A 84 23.85 2.00 -34.45
N PRO A 85 23.83 3.36 -34.41
CA PRO A 85 22.79 4.16 -35.05
C PRO A 85 22.86 4.22 -36.58
N ASP A 86 23.97 3.81 -37.22
CA ASP A 86 24.24 4.02 -38.66
C ASP A 86 23.81 2.87 -39.59
N SER A 87 23.15 1.81 -39.08
CA SER A 87 22.65 0.74 -39.95
C SER A 87 21.34 1.13 -40.64
N ALA A 88 21.35 1.20 -41.97
CA ALA A 88 20.27 1.68 -42.85
C ALA A 88 18.95 0.87 -42.82
N THR A 89 18.72 0.00 -41.83
CA THR A 89 17.61 -0.97 -41.83
C THR A 89 16.83 -1.03 -40.51
N ARG A 90 16.71 0.03 -39.71
CA ARG A 90 15.83 -0.10 -38.52
C ARG A 90 15.24 1.22 -38.03
N CYS A 91 13.92 1.32 -38.08
CA CYS A 91 13.16 2.39 -37.44
C CYS A 91 13.13 2.15 -35.92
N PRO A 92 13.68 3.06 -35.09
CA PRO A 92 13.60 2.95 -33.63
C PRO A 92 12.18 2.81 -33.09
N ASP A 93 11.23 3.46 -33.76
CA ASP A 93 9.80 3.34 -33.48
C ASP A 93 9.30 1.89 -33.49
N SER A 94 9.92 1.01 -34.28
CA SER A 94 9.50 -0.40 -34.39
C SER A 94 9.81 -1.23 -33.15
N VAL A 95 10.93 -0.98 -32.47
CA VAL A 95 11.30 -1.74 -31.25
C VAL A 95 10.51 -1.22 -30.05
N SER A 96 10.34 0.10 -29.93
CA SER A 96 9.50 0.70 -28.88
C SER A 96 8.06 0.17 -28.96
N HIS A 97 7.45 0.21 -30.15
CA HIS A 97 6.09 -0.29 -30.34
C HIS A 97 5.94 -1.79 -30.03
N ARG A 98 6.99 -2.59 -30.24
CA ARG A 98 6.99 -4.02 -29.85
C ARG A 98 7.07 -4.20 -28.34
N VAL A 99 7.90 -3.41 -27.65
CA VAL A 99 7.97 -3.39 -26.18
C VAL A 99 6.62 -2.96 -25.60
N ASP A 100 6.04 -1.89 -26.12
CA ASP A 100 4.74 -1.37 -25.65
C ASP A 100 3.63 -2.41 -25.88
N SER A 101 3.64 -3.10 -27.03
CA SER A 101 2.65 -4.16 -27.32
C SER A 101 2.80 -5.37 -26.38
N GLU A 102 4.03 -5.76 -26.07
CA GLU A 102 4.33 -6.88 -25.17
C GLU A 102 3.96 -6.52 -23.71
N LEU A 103 4.23 -5.28 -23.29
CA LEU A 103 3.91 -4.80 -21.95
C LEU A 103 2.41 -4.56 -21.77
N ALA A 104 1.68 -4.09 -22.78
CA ALA A 104 0.24 -3.85 -22.69
C ALA A 104 -0.53 -5.12 -22.26
N GLY A 105 -0.18 -6.28 -22.85
CA GLY A 105 -0.79 -7.56 -22.46
C GLY A 105 -0.40 -8.03 -21.05
N LYS A 106 0.77 -7.63 -20.55
CA LYS A 106 1.26 -7.94 -19.19
C LYS A 106 0.62 -7.01 -18.15
N GLU A 107 0.44 -5.74 -18.50
CA GLU A 107 -0.23 -4.71 -17.72
C GLU A 107 -1.71 -5.04 -17.49
N GLU A 108 -2.46 -5.41 -18.54
CA GLU A 108 -3.88 -5.78 -18.42
C GLU A 108 -4.08 -6.89 -17.38
N ARG A 109 -3.23 -7.92 -17.40
CA ARG A 109 -3.32 -9.02 -16.45
C ARG A 109 -2.95 -8.59 -15.03
N LEU A 110 -1.99 -7.68 -14.89
CA LEU A 110 -1.59 -7.13 -13.59
C LEU A 110 -2.70 -6.26 -12.99
N GLU A 111 -3.43 -5.49 -13.80
CA GLU A 111 -4.57 -4.68 -13.34
C GLU A 111 -5.71 -5.48 -12.72
N LEU A 112 -5.91 -6.72 -13.18
CA LEU A 112 -6.98 -7.58 -12.66
C LEU A 112 -6.74 -8.02 -11.21
N ILE A 113 -5.48 -8.08 -10.77
CA ILE A 113 -5.13 -8.58 -9.44
C ILE A 113 -5.56 -7.62 -8.33
N PRO A 114 -5.24 -6.30 -8.39
CA PRO A 114 -5.77 -5.32 -7.46
C PRO A 114 -7.30 -5.34 -7.38
N ARG A 115 -7.99 -5.46 -8.52
CA ARG A 115 -9.47 -5.51 -8.54
C ARG A 115 -10.01 -6.70 -7.76
N LYS A 116 -9.45 -7.89 -7.97
CA LYS A 116 -9.82 -9.11 -7.23
C LYS A 116 -9.46 -8.99 -5.74
N ALA A 117 -8.34 -8.36 -5.41
CA ALA A 117 -7.95 -8.12 -4.03
C ALA A 117 -8.90 -7.15 -3.32
N ASP A 118 -9.37 -6.10 -4.00
CA ASP A 118 -10.35 -5.16 -3.48
C ASP A 118 -11.72 -5.82 -3.30
N GLU A 119 -12.15 -6.65 -4.26
CA GLU A 119 -13.37 -7.46 -4.13
C GLU A 119 -13.30 -8.40 -2.92
N LEU A 120 -12.18 -9.11 -2.76
CA LEU A 120 -11.96 -9.98 -1.60
C LEU A 120 -12.00 -9.18 -0.29
N ARG A 121 -11.34 -8.02 -0.24
CA ARG A 121 -11.36 -7.13 0.93
C ARG A 121 -12.78 -6.69 1.29
N LEU A 122 -13.58 -6.29 0.29
CA LEU A 122 -14.97 -5.84 0.49
C LEU A 122 -15.84 -6.98 0.99
N ARG A 123 -15.71 -8.16 0.37
CA ARG A 123 -16.44 -9.37 0.77
C ARG A 123 -16.10 -9.79 2.19
N THR A 124 -14.80 -9.82 2.54
CA THR A 124 -14.37 -10.12 3.91
C THR A 124 -14.96 -9.12 4.90
N LEU A 125 -15.00 -7.82 4.58
CA LEU A 125 -15.60 -6.81 5.45
C LEU A 125 -17.11 -7.04 5.63
N GLN A 126 -17.82 -7.33 4.53
CA GLN A 126 -19.24 -7.65 4.56
C GLN A 126 -19.53 -8.90 5.40
N ASP A 127 -18.75 -9.96 5.21
CA ASP A 127 -18.92 -11.21 5.94
C ASP A 127 -18.62 -11.06 7.43
N VAL A 128 -17.62 -10.23 7.81
CA VAL A 128 -17.40 -9.85 9.22
C VAL A 128 -18.64 -9.18 9.79
N VAL A 129 -19.19 -8.16 9.11
CA VAL A 129 -20.39 -7.45 9.57
C VAL A 129 -21.59 -8.39 9.70
N ASN A 130 -21.74 -9.38 8.81
CA ASN A 130 -22.81 -10.39 8.87
C ASN A 130 -22.65 -11.40 10.01
N ILE A 131 -21.44 -11.56 10.57
CA ILE A 131 -21.21 -12.40 11.75
C ILE A 131 -21.54 -11.62 13.04
N LEU A 132 -21.28 -10.32 13.04
CA LEU A 132 -21.51 -9.44 14.19
C LEU A 132 -23.00 -9.13 14.38
N GLY A 133 -23.38 -8.85 15.64
CA GLY A 133 -24.68 -8.23 15.93
C GLY A 133 -24.70 -6.76 15.46
N PRO A 134 -25.88 -6.12 15.31
CA PRO A 134 -25.96 -4.74 14.80
C PRO A 134 -25.13 -3.72 15.60
N THR A 135 -25.16 -3.80 16.93
CA THR A 135 -24.39 -2.92 17.81
C THR A 135 -22.88 -3.15 17.67
N GLN A 136 -22.46 -4.42 17.69
CA GLN A 136 -21.07 -4.82 17.47
C GLN A 136 -20.55 -4.35 16.10
N ALA A 137 -21.35 -4.52 15.05
CA ALA A 137 -21.03 -4.05 13.71
C ALA A 137 -20.86 -2.53 13.67
N ALA A 138 -21.70 -1.76 14.37
CA ALA A 138 -21.54 -0.32 14.49
C ALA A 138 -20.21 0.04 15.18
N HIS A 139 -19.89 -0.58 16.32
CA HIS A 139 -18.60 -0.37 17.00
C HIS A 139 -17.40 -0.70 16.10
N PHE A 140 -17.48 -1.80 15.36
CA PHE A 140 -16.44 -2.21 14.41
C PHE A 140 -16.26 -1.19 13.27
N LEU A 141 -17.35 -0.72 12.67
CA LEU A 141 -17.32 0.25 11.57
C LEU A 141 -16.83 1.63 12.02
N ILE A 142 -17.18 2.06 13.23
CA ILE A 142 -16.66 3.30 13.83
C ILE A 142 -15.13 3.18 13.97
N ALA A 143 -14.64 2.11 14.59
CA ALA A 143 -13.19 1.91 14.75
C ALA A 143 -12.46 1.80 13.39
N ALA A 144 -13.09 1.18 12.39
CA ALA A 144 -12.56 1.11 11.03
C ALA A 144 -12.44 2.50 10.39
N ALA A 145 -13.48 3.33 10.52
CA ALA A 145 -13.51 4.68 10.00
C ALA A 145 -12.48 5.58 10.71
N GLU A 146 -12.38 5.51 12.04
CA GLU A 146 -11.38 6.24 12.82
C GLU A 146 -9.96 5.89 12.37
N LEU A 147 -9.64 4.60 12.26
CA LEU A 147 -8.33 4.17 11.79
C LEU A 147 -8.05 4.66 10.36
N HIS A 148 -9.04 4.53 9.47
CA HIS A 148 -8.90 4.96 8.07
C HIS A 148 -8.62 6.46 7.96
N LEU A 149 -9.35 7.29 8.71
CA LEU A 149 -9.15 8.74 8.75
C LEU A 149 -7.74 9.09 9.24
N ARG A 150 -7.26 8.47 10.32
CA ARG A 150 -5.91 8.74 10.86
C ARG A 150 -4.80 8.32 9.90
N VAL A 151 -4.94 7.18 9.23
CA VAL A 151 -3.98 6.71 8.21
C VAL A 151 -3.98 7.65 7.01
N HIS A 152 -5.15 8.11 6.57
CA HIS A 152 -5.29 9.06 5.47
C HIS A 152 -4.64 10.41 5.76
N GLU A 153 -4.89 10.98 6.95
CA GLU A 153 -4.26 12.22 7.41
C GLU A 153 -2.74 12.10 7.47
N TRP A 154 -2.22 10.98 7.99
CA TRP A 154 -0.79 10.69 8.02
C TRP A 154 -0.20 10.60 6.60
N GLY A 155 -0.89 9.91 5.68
CA GLY A 155 -0.49 9.79 4.28
C GLY A 155 -0.36 11.15 3.61
N LYS A 156 -1.39 12.00 3.74
CA LYS A 156 -1.38 13.38 3.23
C LYS A 156 -0.20 14.19 3.77
N LYS A 157 0.09 14.09 5.06
CA LYS A 157 1.23 14.78 5.67
C LYS A 157 2.56 14.28 5.11
N LYS A 158 2.72 12.97 4.93
CA LYS A 158 3.95 12.36 4.38
C LYS A 158 4.18 12.81 2.94
N ASP A 159 3.13 12.80 2.12
CA ASP A 159 3.24 13.16 0.69
C ASP A 159 3.49 14.65 0.51
N GLY A 160 2.92 15.50 1.37
CA GLY A 160 3.23 16.94 1.40
C GLY A 160 4.67 17.27 1.83
N LEU A 161 5.31 16.41 2.63
CA LEU A 161 6.71 16.57 3.04
C LEU A 161 7.71 16.08 1.98
N GLY A 162 7.28 15.23 1.04
CA GLY A 162 8.13 14.72 -0.05
C GLY A 162 8.41 15.72 -1.17
N ASN A 163 7.68 16.83 -1.22
CA ASN A 163 7.80 17.86 -2.28
C ASN A 163 8.71 19.04 -1.91
N GLY A 164 9.37 18.99 -0.74
CA GLY A 164 10.22 20.05 -0.19
C GLY A 164 11.68 19.64 0.00
N ILE A 165 12.26 18.86 -0.92
CA ILE A 165 13.73 18.76 -0.99
C ILE A 165 14.21 20.01 -1.73
N ASP A 166 14.60 21.00 -0.93
CA ASP A 166 15.38 22.17 -1.33
C ASP A 166 16.47 21.79 -2.33
N ARG A 167 16.41 22.41 -3.51
CA ARG A 167 17.62 22.65 -4.30
C ARG A 167 18.47 23.61 -3.46
N PRO A 168 19.75 23.33 -3.19
CA PRO A 168 20.63 24.37 -2.69
C PRO A 168 20.81 25.40 -3.80
N ASP A 169 20.17 26.56 -3.64
CA ASP A 169 20.50 27.77 -4.38
C ASP A 169 21.95 28.12 -4.06
N ASN A 170 22.83 27.79 -5.00
CA ASN A 170 24.23 28.14 -4.93
C ASN A 170 24.39 29.59 -5.41
N ASP A 171 23.96 30.54 -4.58
CA ASP A 171 24.23 31.96 -4.77
C ASP A 171 25.70 32.24 -4.41
N VAL A 172 26.57 32.15 -5.41
CA VAL A 172 27.92 32.71 -5.33
C VAL A 172 27.80 34.22 -5.51
N SER A 173 27.63 34.94 -4.41
CA SER A 173 27.93 36.38 -4.32
C SER A 173 29.24 36.55 -3.55
N GLU A 174 30.34 36.51 -4.29
CA GLU A 174 31.67 36.86 -3.80
C GLU A 174 31.77 38.39 -3.67
N SER A 175 31.38 38.94 -2.52
CA SER A 175 31.73 40.32 -2.13
C SER A 175 32.86 40.28 -1.10
N GLY A 176 34.07 40.60 -1.54
CA GLY A 176 35.28 40.57 -0.72
C GLY A 176 35.27 41.57 0.46
N PRO A 177 36.02 41.32 1.54
CA PRO A 177 36.12 42.25 2.65
C PRO A 177 37.28 43.24 2.44
N LYS A 178 36.98 44.54 2.47
CA LYS A 178 37.95 45.60 2.75
C LYS A 178 38.39 45.46 4.22
N THR A 179 39.67 45.24 4.44
CA THR A 179 40.30 45.29 5.77
C THR A 179 40.47 46.75 6.19
N GLY A 180 40.05 47.05 7.43
CA GLY A 180 39.86 48.39 7.98
C GLY A 180 41.13 49.09 8.50
N PRO A 181 41.00 50.30 9.08
CA PRO A 181 42.11 51.03 9.64
C PRO A 181 42.21 50.92 11.17
N GLY A 182 43.45 50.92 11.67
CA GLY A 182 43.82 51.43 13.00
C GLY A 182 44.63 50.45 13.86
N PRO A 183 45.38 50.91 14.88
CA PRO A 183 45.67 52.30 15.29
C PRO A 183 47.20 52.61 15.43
N SER A 184 47.56 53.89 15.46
CA SER A 184 48.84 54.41 16.03
C SER A 184 48.62 54.80 17.51
N PRO A 185 49.60 55.10 18.40
CA PRO A 185 51.07 55.27 18.27
C PRO A 185 51.79 54.49 19.45
N PRO A 186 52.93 54.87 20.11
CA PRO A 186 53.92 55.97 19.97
C PRO A 186 55.08 55.69 19.01
#